data_AF-A0A939Y8E7-F1
#
_entry.id   AF-A0A939Y8E7-F1
#
_cell.length_a   1.000
_cell.length_b   1.000
_cell.length_c   1.000
_cell.angle_alpha   90.00
_cell.angle_beta   90.00
_cell.angle_gamma   90.00
#
_symmetry.space_group_name_H-M   'P 1'
#
loop_
_entity.id
_entity.type
_entity.pdbx_description
1 polymer ?
#
loop_
_entity_poly.entity_id
_entity_poly.type
_entity_poly.pdbx_seq_one_letter_code
_entity_poly.pdbx_strand_id
1 'polypeptide(L)' 'MNQFTPSRKYCVTCEYWGGSRHTTDRYCHRAEVDDLSDTGRCYNRSSAYFNHTDRRADSFCHCWVKWSVLHE' A
#
# COMPACT_ATOMS: atom_id res chain seq x y z
N MET A 1 -14.52 4.08 -2.05
CA MET A 1 -13.12 4.42 -2.38
C MET A 1 -12.49 5.13 -1.21
N ASN A 2 -11.41 4.56 -0.69
CA ASN A 2 -10.66 5.09 0.45
C ASN A 2 -9.26 5.51 -0.01
N GLN A 3 -8.86 6.73 0.35
CA GLN A 3 -7.65 7.37 -0.16
C GLN A 3 -6.51 7.40 0.86
N PHE A 4 -5.29 7.15 0.39
CA PHE A 4 -4.09 7.08 1.20
C PHE A 4 -2.99 7.95 0.59
N THR A 5 -2.43 8.85 1.39
CA THR A 5 -1.34 9.73 0.99
C THR A 5 0.03 9.06 1.20
N PRO A 6 1.02 9.27 0.32
CA PRO A 6 2.38 8.74 0.50
C PRO A 6 3.12 9.37 1.70
N SER A 7 2.65 10.52 2.19
CA SER A 7 3.16 11.17 3.40
C SER A 7 3.00 10.34 4.67
N ARG A 8 2.17 9.29 4.63
CA ARG A 8 2.03 8.30 5.68
C ARG A 8 2.40 6.92 5.14
N LYS A 9 3.07 6.13 5.98
CA LYS A 9 3.50 4.78 5.64
C LYS A 9 2.30 3.84 5.80
N TYR A 10 1.72 3.40 4.70
CA TYR A 10 0.65 2.41 4.66
C TYR A 10 1.05 1.24 3.75
N CYS A 11 0.46 0.07 3.99
CA CYS A 11 0.67 -1.12 3.17
C CYS A 11 0.24 -0.84 1.73
N VAL A 12 -0.91 -0.19 1.52
CA VAL A 12 -1.38 0.20 0.17
C VAL A 12 -0.47 1.22 -0.53
N THR A 13 0.27 2.05 0.23
CA THR A 13 1.25 3.00 -0.34
C THR A 13 2.66 2.40 -0.43
N CYS A 14 2.82 1.10 -0.16
CA CYS A 14 4.10 0.39 -0.20
C CYS A 14 4.35 -0.23 -1.58
N GLU A 15 5.55 -0.11 -2.14
CA GLU A 15 5.93 -0.75 -3.42
C GLU A 15 5.57 -2.24 -3.47
N TYR A 16 5.76 -2.94 -2.35
CA TYR A 16 5.58 -4.39 -2.23
C TYR A 16 4.16 -4.86 -1.88
N TRP A 17 3.17 -3.98 -2.01
CA TRP A 17 1.76 -4.33 -1.82
C TRP A 17 1.26 -5.24 -2.93
N GLY A 18 0.65 -6.37 -2.55
CA GLY A 18 0.08 -7.34 -3.48
C GLY A 18 -1.43 -7.30 -3.64
N GLY A 19 -2.13 -6.42 -2.93
CA GLY A 19 -3.58 -6.26 -3.06
C GLY A 19 -3.96 -5.28 -4.18
N SER A 20 -5.25 -5.20 -4.49
CA SER A 20 -5.77 -4.19 -5.42
C SER A 20 -5.49 -2.78 -4.91
N ARG A 21 -5.11 -1.89 -5.82
CA ARG A 21 -4.98 -0.45 -5.57
C ARG A 21 -4.97 0.32 -6.89
N HIS A 22 -5.42 1.55 -6.85
CA HIS A 22 -5.39 2.49 -7.98
C HIS A 22 -4.83 3.82 -7.53
N THR A 23 -4.50 4.72 -8.46
CA THR A 23 -4.13 6.10 -8.15
C THR A 23 -5.34 7.01 -8.33
N THR A 24 -5.52 7.98 -7.42
CA THR A 24 -6.66 8.91 -7.44
C THR A 24 -6.74 9.79 -8.68
N ASP A 25 -5.59 10.21 -9.21
CA ASP A 25 -5.51 11.36 -10.10
C ASP A 25 -4.38 11.23 -11.12
N ARG A 26 -4.44 12.07 -12.17
CA ARG A 26 -3.42 12.16 -13.23
C ARG A 26 -2.00 12.40 -12.70
N TYR A 27 -1.88 12.97 -11.51
CA TYR A 27 -0.62 13.28 -10.86
C TYR A 27 -0.20 12.21 -9.83
N CYS A 28 -0.98 11.14 -9.68
CA CYS A 28 -0.68 10.00 -8.82
C CYS A 28 -0.28 10.39 -7.39
N HIS A 29 -0.97 11.35 -6.77
CA HIS A 29 -0.60 11.82 -5.43
C HIS A 29 -1.13 10.92 -4.31
N ARG A 30 -2.11 10.06 -4.58
CA ARG A 30 -2.72 9.18 -3.58
C ARG A 30 -3.03 7.81 -4.16
N ALA A 31 -2.97 6.81 -3.29
CA ALA A 31 -3.47 5.47 -3.59
C ALA A 31 -4.93 5.35 -3.14
N GLU A 32 -5.73 4.60 -3.90
CA GLU A 32 -7.11 4.25 -3.59
C GLU A 32 -7.28 2.75 -3.50
N VAL A 33 -8.15 2.33 -2.59
CA VAL A 33 -8.76 1.00 -2.57
C VAL A 33 -10.28 1.15 -2.57
N ASP A 34 -10.97 0.13 -3.05
CA ASP A 34 -12.43 0.13 -3.06
C ASP A 34 -12.97 0.01 -1.63
N ASP A 35 -12.40 -0.90 -0.83
CA ASP A 35 -12.84 -1.22 0.52
C ASP A 35 -11.69 -1.24 1.55
N LEU A 36 -11.93 -0.76 2.80
CA LEU A 36 -10.91 -0.79 3.87
C LEU A 36 -10.65 -2.19 4.45
N SER A 37 -11.52 -3.15 4.14
CA SER A 37 -11.33 -4.57 4.38
C SER A 37 -10.47 -5.22 3.29
N ASP A 38 -10.09 -4.49 2.23
CA ASP A 38 -9.15 -5.00 1.24
C ASP A 38 -7.84 -5.36 1.93
N THR A 39 -7.48 -6.63 1.74
CA THR A 39 -6.26 -7.20 2.24
C THR A 39 -5.38 -7.61 1.07
N GLY A 40 -4.07 -7.54 1.28
CA GLY A 40 -3.08 -7.80 0.26
C GLY A 40 -1.88 -8.50 0.85
N ARG A 41 -1.32 -9.42 0.07
CA ARG A 41 -0.08 -10.10 0.44
C ARG A 41 1.09 -9.13 0.39
N CYS A 42 2.03 -9.25 1.34
CA CYS A 42 3.28 -8.52 1.30
C CYS A 42 4.35 -9.33 0.54
N TYR A 43 4.96 -8.71 -0.47
CA TYR A 43 6.03 -9.32 -1.27
C TYR A 43 7.44 -8.83 -0.90
N ASN A 44 7.57 -8.01 0.15
CA ASN A 44 8.89 -7.55 0.61
C ASN A 44 9.59 -8.66 1.41
N ARG A 45 10.63 -9.28 0.86
CA ARG A 45 11.42 -10.34 1.51
C ARG A 45 12.09 -9.91 2.82
N SER A 46 12.31 -8.61 3.01
CA SER A 46 12.87 -8.06 4.25
C SER A 46 11.82 -7.81 5.33
N SER A 47 10.52 -7.93 5.01
CA SER A 47 9.45 -7.76 5.97
C SER A 47 9.16 -9.05 6.71
N ALA A 48 8.88 -8.96 8.02
CA ALA A 48 8.35 -10.08 8.81
C ALA A 48 6.99 -10.59 8.30
N TYR A 49 6.33 -9.86 7.40
CA TYR A 49 5.05 -10.22 6.79
C TYR A 49 5.18 -10.82 5.39
N PHE A 50 6.41 -11.09 4.91
CA PHE A 50 6.64 -11.67 3.59
C PHE A 50 5.90 -12.99 3.42
N ASN A 51 5.00 -13.06 2.43
CA ASN A 51 4.23 -14.27 2.10
C ASN A 51 3.46 -14.89 3.29
N HIS A 52 3.20 -14.12 4.34
CA HIS A 52 2.36 -14.48 5.47
C HIS A 52 0.89 -14.11 5.18
N THR A 53 0.05 -14.12 6.22
CA THR A 53 -1.34 -13.67 6.18
C THR A 53 -1.47 -12.30 5.52
N ASP A 54 -2.52 -12.15 4.71
CA ASP A 54 -2.81 -10.90 4.02
C ASP A 54 -2.96 -9.75 5.02
N ARG A 55 -2.41 -8.60 4.65
CA ARG A 55 -2.35 -7.40 5.49
C ARG A 55 -3.42 -6.43 5.03
N ARG A 56 -3.98 -5.64 5.96
CA ARG A 56 -4.94 -4.59 5.60
C ARG A 56 -4.25 -3.42 4.89
N ALA A 57 -4.95 -2.77 3.97
CA ALA A 57 -4.46 -1.61 3.23
C ALA A 57 -3.91 -0.48 4.14
N ASP A 58 -4.59 -0.23 5.26
CA ASP A 58 -4.30 0.81 6.26
C ASP A 58 -3.24 0.40 7.31
N SER A 59 -2.76 -0.83 7.28
CA SER A 59 -1.66 -1.29 8.13
C SER A 59 -0.31 -0.74 7.66
N PHE A 60 0.76 -0.93 8.44
CA PHE A 60 2.11 -0.56 8.02
C PHE A 60 3.18 -1.51 8.61
N CYS A 61 4.43 -1.35 8.16
CA CYS A 61 5.60 -1.98 8.78
C CYS A 61 6.84 -1.09 8.64
N HIS A 62 7.92 -1.41 9.34
CA HIS A 62 9.18 -0.65 9.28
C HIS A 62 9.93 -0.81 7.95
N CYS A 63 9.66 -1.89 7.20
CA CYS A 63 10.23 -2.15 5.88
C CYS A 63 9.43 -1.50 4.74
N TRP A 64 8.66 -0.45 5.05
CA TRP A 64 7.87 0.27 4.07
C TRP A 64 8.78 1.00 3.08
N VAL A 65 8.45 0.85 1.80
CA VAL A 65 9.09 1.56 0.68
C VAL A 65 7.99 2.24 -0.09
N LYS A 66 8.11 3.56 -0.31
CA LYS A 66 7.12 4.34 -1.06
C LYS A 66 6.86 3.68 -2.40
N TRP A 67 5.58 3.50 -2.74
CA TRP A 67 5.18 3.06 -4.06
C TRP A 67 5.67 4.08 -5.11
N SER A 68 6.50 3.61 -6.02
CA SER A 68 7.22 4.40 -7.03
C SER A 68 6.31 5.23 -7.94
N VAL A 69 5.06 4.81 -8.11
CA VAL A 69 4.04 5.52 -8.88
C VAL A 69 3.55 6.78 -8.16
N LEU A 70 3.67 6.85 -6.83
CA LEU A 70 3.17 7.98 -6.07
C LEU A 70 4.12 9.18 -6.13
N HIS A 71 3.58 10.35 -6.47
CA HIS A 71 4.30 11.63 -6.42
C HIS A 71 4.00 12.38 -5.12
N GLU A 72 4.90 13.27 -4.72
CA GLU A 72 4.78 14.16 -3.55
C GLU A 72 4.56 15.61 -3.99
#